data_AF-A0A8T4RR25-F1
#
_entry.id   AF-A0A8T4RR25-F1
#
_cell.length_a   1.000
_cell.length_b   1.000
_cell.length_c   1.000
_cell.angle_alpha   90.00
_cell.angle_beta   90.00
_cell.angle_gamma   90.00
#
_symmetry.space_group_name_H-M   'P 1'
#
loop_
_entity.id
_entity.type
_entity.pdbx_description
1 polymer ?
#
loop_
_entity_poly.entity_id
_entity_poly.type
_entity_poly.pdbx_seq_one_letter_code
_entity_poly.pdbx_strand_id
1 'polypeptide(L)' 'GVNTPLCIDTTVRSGFSRGYNILVPRDLVAMSASLPGNQQASLELFHRFFGTVTDARTIVDYLKKNK' A
#
# COMPACT_ATOMS: atom_id res chain seq x y z
N GLY A 1 0.96 7.29 -4.74
CA GLY A 1 -0.49 7.46 -4.59
C GLY A 1 -0.79 8.36 -3.42
N VAL A 2 -1.96 9.00 -3.39
CA VAL A 2 -2.33 9.91 -2.30
C VAL A 2 -3.66 9.57 -1.66
N ASN A 3 -3.74 9.99 -0.41
CA ASN A 3 -4.75 9.76 0.59
C ASN A 3 -4.87 8.29 1.04
N THR A 4 -3.83 7.84 1.75
CA THR A 4 -3.70 6.49 2.33
C THR A 4 -4.96 5.96 3.02
N PRO A 5 -5.58 6.66 4.00
CA PRO A 5 -6.73 6.11 4.72
C PRO A 5 -8.05 6.22 3.93
N LEU A 6 -8.04 6.80 2.72
CA LEU A 6 -9.24 7.02 1.91
C LEU A 6 -9.15 6.22 0.60
N CYS A 7 -8.63 6.83 -0.47
CA CYS A 7 -8.66 6.24 -1.80
C CYS A 7 -7.76 5.01 -1.92
N ILE A 8 -6.65 4.97 -1.18
CA ILE A 8 -5.74 3.83 -1.21
C ILE A 8 -6.34 2.66 -0.42
N ASP A 9 -6.87 2.89 0.79
CA ASP A 9 -7.56 1.85 1.58
C ASP A 9 -8.73 1.24 0.80
N THR A 10 -9.60 2.05 0.19
CA THR A 10 -10.74 1.54 -0.59
C THR A 10 -10.29 0.73 -1.80
N THR A 11 -9.24 1.17 -2.49
CA THR A 11 -8.66 0.44 -3.64
C THR A 11 -8.01 -0.87 -3.21
N VAL A 12 -7.22 -0.86 -2.14
CA VAL A 12 -6.56 -2.05 -1.58
C VAL A 12 -7.59 -3.11 -1.19
N ARG A 13 -8.63 -2.72 -0.45
CA ARG A 13 -9.71 -3.63 -0.04
C ARG A 13 -10.49 -4.16 -1.24
N SER A 14 -10.85 -3.30 -2.19
CA SER A 14 -11.56 -3.70 -3.40
C SER A 14 -10.75 -4.68 -4.23
N GLY A 15 -9.45 -4.43 -4.43
CA GLY A 15 -8.55 -5.31 -5.15
C GLY A 15 -8.40 -6.67 -4.47
N PHE A 16 -8.19 -6.67 -3.14
CA PHE A 16 -8.13 -7.91 -2.36
C PHE A 16 -9.41 -8.73 -2.51
N SER A 17 -10.58 -8.11 -2.33
CA SER A 17 -11.88 -8.79 -2.46
C SER A 17 -12.15 -9.34 -3.87
N ARG A 18 -11.46 -8.84 -4.89
CA ARG A 18 -11.53 -9.32 -6.28
C ARG A 18 -10.49 -10.40 -6.60
N GLY A 19 -9.70 -10.84 -5.61
CA GLY A 19 -8.70 -11.89 -5.77
C GLY A 19 -7.36 -11.43 -6.35
N TYR A 20 -7.08 -10.11 -6.37
CA TYR A 20 -5.76 -9.62 -6.77
C TYR A 20 -4.74 -9.79 -5.63
N ASN A 21 -3.51 -10.14 -5.98
CA ASN A 21 -2.37 -10.03 -5.07
C ASN A 21 -1.97 -8.56 -4.93
N ILE A 22 -2.16 -7.98 -3.74
CA ILE A 22 -1.92 -6.56 -3.50
C ILE A 22 -0.49 -6.32 -3.00
N LEU A 23 0.15 -5.31 -3.59
CA LEU A 23 1.47 -4.81 -3.21
C LEU A 23 1.39 -3.29 -3.03
N VAL A 24 1.76 -2.79 -1.85
CA VAL A 24 1.75 -1.36 -1.54
C VAL A 24 3.18 -0.86 -1.25
N PRO A 25 3.75 0.03 -2.08
CA PRO A 25 5.03 0.69 -1.79
C PRO A 25 4.87 1.79 -0.74
N ARG A 26 5.31 1.55 0.50
CA ARG A 26 5.10 2.44 1.65
C ARG A 26 5.72 3.83 1.49
N ASP A 27 6.81 3.90 0.74
CA ASP A 27 7.57 5.10 0.41
C ASP A 27 6.99 5.89 -0.77
N LEU A 28 5.97 5.36 -1.45
CA LEU A 28 5.30 6.01 -2.58
C LEU A 28 3.80 6.26 -2.32
N VAL A 29 3.35 6.14 -1.07
CA VAL A 29 1.98 6.49 -0.65
C VAL A 29 1.98 7.50 0.48
N ALA A 30 1.05 8.45 0.43
CA ALA A 30 1.00 9.52 1.41
C ALA A 30 -0.44 9.89 1.77
N MET A 31 -0.61 10.51 2.94
CA MET A 31 -1.84 11.18 3.34
C MET A 31 -1.55 12.61 3.79
N SER A 32 -2.56 13.47 3.74
CA SER A 32 -2.41 14.84 4.25
C SER A 32 -2.20 14.82 5.77
N ALA A 33 -1.25 15.61 6.27
CA ALA A 33 -1.06 15.81 7.71
C ALA A 33 -2.26 16.49 8.39
N SER A 34 -3.10 17.19 7.61
CA SER A 34 -4.32 17.84 8.11
C SER A 34 -5.52 16.92 8.25
N LEU A 35 -5.46 15.70 7.68
CA LEU A 35 -6.58 14.76 7.73
C LEU A 35 -6.48 13.87 8.97
N PRO A 36 -7.62 13.57 9.63
CA PRO A 36 -7.64 12.58 10.69
C PRO A 36 -7.27 11.21 10.12
N GLY A 37 -6.33 10.54 10.77
CA GLY A 37 -5.86 9.22 10.38
C GLY A 37 -4.41 9.01 10.75
N ASN A 38 -3.95 7.78 10.59
CA ASN A 38 -2.59 7.40 10.92
C ASN A 38 -2.02 6.56 9.78
N GLN A 39 -1.07 7.16 9.04
CA GLN A 39 -0.35 6.53 7.94
C GLN A 39 0.16 5.15 8.34
N GLN A 40 0.82 5.06 9.50
CA GLN A 40 1.42 3.83 9.99
C GLN A 40 0.36 2.77 10.29
N ALA A 41 -0.75 3.16 10.96
CA ALA A 41 -1.83 2.23 11.26
C ALA A 41 -2.51 1.68 9.99
N SER A 42 -2.68 2.52 8.95
CA SER A 42 -3.21 2.05 7.66
C SER A 42 -2.26 1.07 6.99
N LEU A 43 -0.96 1.36 6.96
CA LEU A 43 0.04 0.46 6.38
C LEU A 43 0.11 -0.89 7.14
N GLU A 44 0.03 -0.87 8.47
CA GLU A 44 -0.02 -2.09 9.29
C GLU A 44 -1.27 -2.92 8.99
N LEU A 45 -2.44 -2.29 8.85
CA LEU A 45 -3.67 -2.96 8.45
C LEU A 45 -3.54 -3.59 7.06
N PHE A 46 -2.98 -2.87 6.09
CA PHE A 46 -2.74 -3.41 4.75
C PHE A 46 -1.84 -4.63 4.79
N HIS A 47 -0.73 -4.55 5.52
CA HIS A 47 0.23 -5.64 5.62
C HIS A 47 -0.34 -6.89 6.29
N ARG A 48 -1.18 -6.69 7.32
CA ARG A 48 -1.71 -7.78 8.12
C ARG A 48 -2.86 -8.53 7.42
N PHE A 49 -3.66 -7.85 6.60
CA PHE A 49 -4.93 -8.41 6.12
C PHE A 49 -5.14 -8.38 4.60
N PHE A 50 -4.51 -7.46 3.87
CA PHE A 50 -4.90 -7.18 2.49
C PHE A 50 -3.79 -7.41 1.46
N GLY A 51 -2.52 -7.44 1.88
CA GLY A 51 -1.41 -7.70 0.97
C GLY A 51 -0.03 -7.43 1.57
N THR A 52 0.95 -7.27 0.69
CA THR A 52 2.34 -7.00 1.10
C THR A 52 2.61 -5.50 1.06
N VAL A 53 3.21 -4.99 2.14
CA VAL A 53 3.71 -3.60 2.22
C VAL A 53 5.24 -3.64 2.22
N THR A 54 5.88 -2.92 1.30
CA THR A 54 7.35 -2.92 1.14
C THR A 54 7.83 -1.58 0.58
N ASP A 55 9.14 -1.41 0.37
CA ASP A 55 9.71 -0.22 -0.29
C ASP A 55 9.74 -0.39 -1.81
N ALA A 56 9.59 0.72 -2.53
CA ALA A 56 9.71 0.75 -3.98
C ALA A 56 11.07 0.23 -4.46
N ARG A 57 12.15 0.48 -3.70
CA ARG A 57 13.48 -0.06 -4.00
C ARG A 57 13.47 -1.59 -4.10
N THR A 58 12.89 -2.27 -3.11
CA THR A 58 12.79 -3.73 -3.10
C THR A 58 12.01 -4.25 -4.31
N ILE A 59 10.93 -3.57 -4.68
CA ILE A 59 10.11 -3.92 -5.86
C ILE A 59 10.95 -3.80 -7.15
N VAL A 60 11.63 -2.67 -7.33
CA VAL A 60 12.46 -2.42 -8.52
C VAL A 60 13.61 -3.42 -8.62
N ASP A 61 14.29 -3.70 -7.51
CA ASP A 61 15.38 -4.67 -7.47
C ASP A 61 14.90 -6.08 -7.80
N TYR A 62 13.73 -6.48 -7.30
CA TYR A 62 13.11 -7.76 -7.64
C TYR A 62 12.78 -7.86 -9.14
N LEU A 63 12.15 -6.82 -9.70
CA LEU A 63 11.80 -6.81 -11.12
C LEU A 63 13.03 -6.82 -12.03
N LYS A 64 14.12 -6.14 -11.66
CA LYS A 64 15.37 -6.17 -12.41
C LYS A 64 16.05 -7.53 -12.43
N LYS A 65 15.96 -8.30 -11.34
CA LYS A 65 16.55 -9.64 -11.23
C LYS A 65 15.80 -10.71 -12.02
N ASN A 66 14.50 -10.50 -12.26
CA ASN A 66 13.61 -11.46 -12.92
C ASN A 66 13.20 -11.00 -14.34
N LYS A 67 14.03 -10.18 -14.98
CA LYS A 67 13.97 -9.86 -16.41
C LYS A 67 14.97 -10.70 -17.16
#